data_AF-A0A0B6YBZ1-F1
#
_entry.id   AF-A0A0B6YBZ1-F1
#
_cell.length_a   1.000
_cell.length_b   1.000
_cell.length_c   1.000
_cell.angle_alpha   90.00
_cell.angle_beta   90.00
_cell.angle_gamma   90.00
#
_symmetry.space_group_name_H-M   'P 1'
#
loop_
_entity.id
_entity.type
_entity.pdbx_description
1 polymer ?
#
loop_
_entity_poly.entity_id
_entity_poly.type
_entity_poly.pdbx_seq_one_letter_code
_entity_poly.pdbx_strand_id
1 'polypeptide(L)'
;ARTLIPNVRQAINRLKTFIDKDYFDATRDQPGVHSLPQGVEYYEACLKWYLGFDVTANEVFELGVKEVARIEKKIKEVMASVGFDGHLKAFFKFVENIPRFYNHSKEQIL
;
A
#
# COMPACT_ATOMS: atom_id res chain seq x y z
N ALA A 1 -9.09 9.03 34.38
CA ALA A 1 -7.84 8.56 33.72
C ALA A 1 -7.23 7.30 34.37
N ARG A 2 -6.94 7.28 35.68
CA ARG A 2 -6.26 6.14 36.35
C ARG A 2 -6.96 4.77 36.25
N THR A 3 -8.28 4.72 36.13
CA THR A 3 -9.07 3.47 35.98
C THR A 3 -9.27 3.02 34.52
N LEU A 4 -9.03 3.90 33.54
CA LEU A 4 -9.20 3.57 32.11
C LEU A 4 -8.00 2.77 31.56
N ILE A 5 -6.79 3.10 32.00
CA ILE A 5 -5.57 2.42 31.54
C ILE A 5 -5.60 0.91 31.85
N PRO A 6 -5.96 0.46 33.08
CA PRO A 6 -6.07 -0.96 33.37
C PRO A 6 -7.10 -1.68 32.50
N ASN A 7 -8.27 -1.07 32.27
CA ASN A 7 -9.35 -1.66 31.47
C ASN A 7 -8.96 -1.80 30.00
N VAL A 8 -8.36 -0.76 29.41
CA VAL A 8 -7.86 -0.81 28.03
C VAL A 8 -6.76 -1.86 27.89
N ARG A 9 -5.82 -1.91 28.84
CA ARG A 9 -4.77 -2.94 28.85
C ARG A 9 -5.35 -4.34 28.91
N GLN A 10 -6.36 -4.56 29.76
CA GLN A 10 -7.01 -5.86 29.87
C GLN A 10 -7.73 -6.24 28.56
N ALA A 11 -8.43 -5.29 27.92
CA ALA A 11 -9.11 -5.53 26.65
C ALA A 11 -8.11 -5.89 25.53
N ILE A 12 -6.98 -5.17 25.42
CA ILE A 12 -5.91 -5.49 24.47
C ILE A 12 -5.34 -6.89 24.74
N ASN A 13 -5.12 -7.25 26.01
CA ASN A 13 -4.63 -8.59 26.36
C ASN A 13 -5.61 -9.69 25.95
N ARG A 14 -6.93 -9.48 26.15
CA ARG A 14 -7.94 -10.44 25.68
C ARG A 14 -7.93 -10.60 24.17
N LEU A 15 -7.86 -9.49 23.43
CA LEU A 15 -7.75 -9.52 21.97
C LEU A 15 -6.49 -10.25 21.51
N LYS A 16 -5.35 -9.99 22.16
CA LYS A 16 -4.10 -10.69 21.87
C LYS A 16 -4.24 -12.20 22.09
N THR A 17 -4.81 -12.62 23.22
CA THR A 17 -5.03 -14.05 23.51
C THR A 17 -5.89 -14.69 22.44
N PHE A 18 -7.00 -14.06 22.04
CA PHE A 18 -7.85 -14.56 20.96
C PHE A 18 -7.09 -14.68 19.64
N ILE A 19 -6.29 -13.67 19.27
CA ILE A 19 -5.49 -13.71 18.04
C ILE A 19 -4.50 -14.88 18.07
N ASP A 20 -3.77 -15.06 19.18
CA ASP A 20 -2.72 -16.07 19.31
C ASP A 20 -3.26 -17.51 19.42
N LYS A 21 -4.46 -17.70 19.98
CA LYS A 21 -4.97 -19.02 20.37
C LYS A 21 -6.10 -19.54 19.50
N ASP A 22 -6.93 -18.64 18.96
CA ASP A 22 -8.15 -19.04 18.24
C ASP A 22 -8.09 -18.56 16.78
N TYR A 23 -7.78 -17.29 16.55
CA TYR A 23 -7.87 -16.69 15.23
C TYR A 23 -6.79 -17.17 14.27
N PHE A 24 -5.54 -17.32 14.73
CA PHE A 24 -4.41 -17.69 13.86
C PHE A 24 -4.62 -19.04 13.18
N ASP A 25 -5.04 -20.05 13.93
CA ASP A 25 -5.31 -21.40 13.41
C ASP A 25 -6.57 -21.44 12.54
N ALA A 26 -7.48 -20.47 12.71
CA ALA A 26 -8.69 -20.31 11.89
C ALA A 26 -8.49 -19.40 10.67
N THR A 27 -7.26 -18.97 10.37
CA THR A 27 -6.99 -18.13 9.19
C THR A 27 -7.20 -18.90 7.89
N ARG A 28 -7.40 -18.13 6.81
CA ARG A 28 -7.60 -18.66 5.46
C ARG A 28 -6.26 -19.03 4.85
N ASP A 29 -6.22 -20.15 4.12
CA ASP A 29 -5.01 -20.57 3.41
C ASP A 29 -4.64 -19.65 2.24
N GLN A 30 -5.66 -19.06 1.59
CA GLN A 30 -5.47 -18.25 0.40
C GLN A 30 -5.54 -16.74 0.73
N PRO A 31 -4.64 -15.93 0.15
CA PRO A 31 -4.65 -14.49 0.33
C PRO A 31 -5.78 -13.82 -0.46
N GLY A 32 -6.11 -12.59 -0.11
CA GLY A 32 -7.09 -11.78 -0.82
C GLY A 32 -8.53 -12.06 -0.38
N VAL A 33 -9.43 -11.14 -0.72
CA VAL A 33 -10.83 -11.20 -0.27
C VAL A 33 -11.65 -12.21 -1.08
N HIS A 34 -11.23 -12.51 -2.31
CA HIS A 34 -11.86 -13.50 -3.18
C HIS A 34 -11.91 -14.92 -2.57
N SER A 35 -11.05 -15.21 -1.59
CA SER A 35 -11.04 -16.51 -0.91
C SER A 35 -12.15 -16.66 0.14
N LEU A 36 -12.94 -15.62 0.40
CA LEU A 36 -14.10 -15.67 1.29
C LEU A 36 -15.35 -16.11 0.51
N PRO A 37 -16.37 -16.65 1.22
CA PRO A 37 -17.70 -16.78 0.63
C PRO A 37 -18.18 -15.42 0.09
N GLN A 38 -18.60 -15.38 -1.18
CA GLN A 38 -19.01 -14.17 -1.89
C GLN A 38 -17.92 -13.09 -1.99
N GLY A 39 -16.64 -13.49 -1.96
CA GLY A 39 -15.50 -12.58 -1.94
C GLY A 39 -15.34 -11.77 -3.24
N VAL A 40 -15.78 -12.31 -4.38
CA VAL A 40 -15.71 -11.62 -5.67
C VAL A 40 -16.74 -10.49 -5.71
N GLU A 41 -17.98 -10.77 -5.34
CA GLU A 41 -19.08 -9.81 -5.26
C GLU A 41 -18.77 -8.71 -4.23
N TYR A 42 -18.16 -9.09 -3.10
CA TYR A 42 -17.67 -8.13 -2.12
C TYR A 42 -16.61 -7.19 -2.72
N TYR A 43 -15.65 -7.74 -3.47
CA TYR A 43 -14.59 -6.93 -4.09
C TYR A 43 -15.15 -5.98 -5.14
N GLU A 44 -16.09 -6.43 -5.96
CA GLU A 44 -16.80 -5.59 -6.94
C GLU A 44 -17.59 -4.45 -6.27
N ALA A 45 -18.28 -4.74 -5.16
CA ALA A 45 -18.95 -3.72 -4.37
C ALA A 45 -17.95 -2.69 -3.80
N CYS A 46 -16.78 -3.13 -3.34
CA CYS A 46 -15.71 -2.23 -2.92
C CYS A 46 -15.20 -1.35 -4.07
N LEU A 47 -14.97 -1.92 -5.27
CA LEU A 47 -14.56 -1.14 -6.43
C LEU A 47 -15.55 -0.02 -6.74
N LYS A 48 -16.85 -0.36 -6.78
CA LYS A 48 -17.91 0.62 -6.98
C LYS A 48 -17.93 1.70 -5.89
N TRP A 49 -17.78 1.31 -4.63
CA TRP A 49 -17.79 2.24 -3.49
C TRP A 49 -16.61 3.22 -3.53
N TYR A 50 -15.39 2.73 -3.77
CA TYR A 50 -14.20 3.56 -3.73
C TYR A 50 -13.96 4.38 -5.01
N LEU A 51 -14.35 3.85 -6.17
CA LEU A 51 -14.14 4.52 -7.45
C LEU A 51 -15.35 5.35 -7.89
N GLY A 52 -16.54 5.06 -7.37
CA GLY A 52 -17.75 5.82 -7.64
C GLY A 52 -18.40 5.56 -9.01
N PHE A 53 -17.90 4.59 -9.77
CA PHE A 53 -18.47 4.15 -11.05
C PHE A 53 -18.31 2.64 -11.22
N ASP A 54 -19.09 2.07 -12.14
CA ASP A 54 -19.06 0.64 -12.41
C ASP A 54 -17.80 0.29 -13.21
N VAL A 55 -16.97 -0.59 -12.65
CA VAL A 55 -15.74 -1.10 -13.26
C VAL A 55 -15.43 -2.48 -12.70
N THR A 56 -14.86 -3.34 -13.53
CA THR A 56 -14.43 -4.68 -13.15
C THR A 56 -12.99 -4.69 -12.62
N ALA A 57 -12.67 -5.68 -11.78
CA ALA A 57 -11.30 -5.89 -11.30
C ALA A 57 -10.28 -6.04 -12.43
N ASN A 58 -10.67 -6.72 -13.52
CA ASN A 58 -9.81 -6.94 -14.69
C ASN A 58 -9.53 -5.64 -15.45
N GLU A 59 -10.54 -4.78 -15.64
CA GLU A 59 -10.33 -3.47 -16.28
C GLU A 59 -9.36 -2.61 -15.48
N VAL A 60 -9.48 -2.60 -14.14
CA VAL A 60 -8.56 -1.88 -13.26
C VAL A 60 -7.14 -2.44 -13.37
N PHE A 61 -6.99 -3.77 -13.36
CA PHE A 61 -5.70 -4.42 -13.49
C PHE A 61 -5.00 -4.10 -14.82
N GLU A 62 -5.71 -4.26 -15.94
CA GLU A 62 -5.18 -3.98 -17.27
C GLU A 62 -4.80 -2.51 -17.46
N LEU A 63 -5.61 -1.59 -16.92
CA LEU A 63 -5.26 -0.17 -16.88
C LEU A 63 -4.00 0.06 -16.05
N GLY A 64 -3.90 -0.56 -14.88
CA GLY A 64 -2.73 -0.46 -14.01
C GLY A 64 -1.43 -0.91 -14.70
N VAL A 65 -1.44 -2.06 -15.38
CA VAL A 65 -0.29 -2.57 -16.12
C VAL A 65 0.16 -1.58 -17.21
N LYS A 66 -0.80 -1.02 -17.97
CA LYS A 66 -0.52 -0.02 -19.01
C LYS A 66 0.07 1.25 -18.41
N GLU A 67 -0.48 1.73 -17.30
CA GLU A 67 -0.02 2.95 -16.65
C GLU A 67 1.37 2.79 -16.01
N VAL A 68 1.68 1.63 -15.41
CA VAL A 68 3.03 1.31 -14.93
C VAL A 68 4.03 1.40 -16.08
N ALA A 69 3.78 0.72 -17.20
CA ALA A 69 4.67 0.76 -18.36
C ALA A 69 4.84 2.19 -18.92
N ARG A 70 3.74 2.96 -18.98
CA ARG A 70 3.75 4.36 -19.42
C ARG A 70 4.60 5.25 -18.51
N ILE A 71 4.48 5.08 -17.19
CA ILE A 71 5.23 5.86 -16.19
C ILE A 71 6.71 5.46 -16.22
N GLU A 72 7.03 4.17 -16.29
CA GLU A 72 8.41 3.69 -16.41
C GLU A 72 9.12 4.27 -17.63
N LYS A 73 8.44 4.35 -18.77
CA LYS A 73 8.99 4.99 -19.97
C LYS A 73 9.32 6.45 -19.71
N LYS A 74 8.41 7.20 -19.10
CA LYS A 74 8.63 8.62 -18.76
C LYS A 74 9.79 8.79 -17.79
N ILE A 75 9.94 7.91 -16.81
CA ILE A 75 11.08 7.98 -15.89
C ILE A 75 12.39 7.75 -16.63
N LYS A 76 12.45 6.80 -17.58
CA LYS A 76 13.64 6.58 -18.42
C LYS A 76 14.00 7.79 -19.29
N GLU A 77 13.01 8.51 -19.80
CA GLU A 77 13.24 9.77 -20.54
C GLU A 77 13.87 10.84 -19.63
N VAL A 78 13.41 10.94 -18.37
CA VAL A 78 14.01 11.83 -17.37
C VAL A 78 15.41 11.39 -16.98
N MET A 79 15.65 10.08 -16.81
CA MET A 79 16.99 9.54 -16.55
C MET A 79 17.98 9.96 -17.63
N ALA A 80 17.59 9.82 -18.89
CA ALA A 80 18.41 10.23 -20.03
C ALA A 80 18.65 11.75 -20.05
N SER A 81 17.64 12.57 -19.72
CA SER A 81 17.79 14.03 -19.75
C SER A 81 18.73 14.57 -18.67
N VAL A 82 18.89 13.85 -17.56
CA VAL A 82 19.85 14.19 -16.49
C VAL A 82 21.18 13.43 -16.61
N GLY A 83 21.39 12.68 -17.70
CA GLY A 83 22.62 11.94 -17.96
C GLY A 83 22.85 10.77 -16.99
N PHE A 84 21.78 10.19 -16.45
CA PHE A 84 21.88 9.04 -15.55
C PHE A 84 21.82 7.73 -16.34
N ASP A 85 22.93 6.99 -16.32
CA ASP A 85 23.04 5.65 -16.88
C ASP A 85 22.82 4.57 -15.82
N GLY A 86 21.86 3.67 -16.05
CA GLY A 86 21.58 2.57 -15.14
C GLY A 86 20.15 2.07 -15.17
N HIS A 87 19.78 1.31 -14.14
CA HIS A 87 18.43 0.74 -13.97
C HIS A 87 17.60 1.58 -13.01
N LEU A 88 16.27 1.48 -13.14
CA LEU A 88 15.30 2.31 -12.42
C LEU A 88 15.52 2.34 -10.89
N LYS A 89 15.83 1.18 -10.29
CA LYS A 89 16.11 1.07 -8.85
C LYS A 89 17.34 1.87 -8.43
N ALA A 90 18.40 1.90 -9.25
CA ALA A 90 19.58 2.73 -8.98
C ALA A 90 19.26 4.21 -9.16
N PHE A 91 18.41 4.57 -10.13
CA PHE A 91 17.97 5.94 -10.31
C PHE A 91 17.20 6.46 -9.10
N PHE A 92 16.28 5.68 -8.54
CA PHE A 92 15.57 6.08 -7.31
C PHE A 92 16.53 6.30 -6.15
N LYS A 93 17.50 5.41 -5.93
CA LYS A 93 18.53 5.62 -4.91
C LYS A 93 19.38 6.86 -5.19
N PHE A 94 19.71 7.12 -6.44
CA PHE A 94 20.45 8.32 -6.82
C PHE A 94 19.65 9.58 -6.47
N VAL A 95 18.39 9.65 -6.88
CA VAL A 95 17.49 10.78 -6.60
C VAL A 95 17.30 10.98 -5.10
N GLU A 96 17.07 9.89 -4.36
CA GLU A 96 16.99 9.91 -2.90
C GLU A 96 18.23 10.59 -2.33
N ASN A 97 19.44 10.17 -2.68
CA ASN A 97 20.67 10.65 -2.06
C ASN A 97 21.17 12.05 -2.49
N ILE A 98 20.40 12.83 -3.26
CA ILE A 98 20.83 14.18 -3.66
C ILE A 98 20.71 15.14 -2.47
N PRO A 99 21.82 15.69 -1.92
CA PRO A 99 21.78 16.50 -0.70
C PRO A 99 20.88 17.73 -0.81
N ARG A 100 20.78 18.32 -2.01
CA ARG A 100 19.95 19.49 -2.29
C ARG A 100 18.44 19.23 -2.13
N PHE A 101 18.00 17.97 -2.15
CA PHE A 101 16.59 17.61 -1.98
C PHE A 101 16.25 17.22 -0.53
N TYR A 102 17.21 17.30 0.39
CA TYR A 102 16.97 17.09 1.81
C TYR A 102 16.86 18.42 2.57
N ASN A 103 15.78 18.55 3.32
CA ASN A 103 15.62 19.62 4.30
C ASN A 103 16.18 19.15 5.66
N HIS A 104 16.91 20.04 6.32
CA HIS A 104 17.59 19.80 7.60
C HIS A 104 16.97 20.56 8.78
N SER A 105 15.92 21.36 8.54
CA SER A 105 15.19 22.04 9.61
C SER A 105 13.70 22.13 9.34
N LYS A 106 12.92 22.35 10.41
CA LYS A 106 11.48 22.60 10.32
C LYS A 106 11.18 23.79 9.42
N GLU A 107 11.98 24.85 9.53
CA GLU A 107 11.85 26.09 8.76
C GLU A 107 12.12 25.89 7.26
N GLN A 108 12.82 24.82 6.87
CA GLN A 108 13.05 24.47 5.46
C GLN A 108 11.91 23.62 4.88
N ILE A 109 11.07 23.00 5.74
CA ILE A 109 9.96 22.13 5.33
C ILE A 109 8.64 22.91 5.24
N LEU A 110 8.44 23.89 6.13
CA LEU A 110 7.22 24.71 6.23
C LEU A 110 7.23 25.90 5.28
#